data_AF-R4XL53-F1
#
_entry.id   AF-R4XL53-F1
#
_cell.length_a   1.000
_cell.length_b   1.000
_cell.length_c   1.000
_cell.angle_alpha   90.00
_cell.angle_beta   90.00
_cell.angle_gamma   90.00
#
_symmetry.space_group_name_H-M   'P 1'
#
loop_
_entity.id
_entity.type
_entity.pdbx_description
1 polymer ?
#
loop_
_entity_poly.entity_id
_entity_poly.type
_entity_poly.pdbx_seq_one_letter_code
_entity_poly.pdbx_strand_id
1 'polypeptide(L)'
;MGLMWANVDDYESFQDIRHACEQGDDMGGYGWEQYDARLGGKHVVRDKKMGLDLTTNLVKLPELGSDQWVLRVKGQPRADAASSVRTTLIFYIGLEGSGDVSIYSAHGQALEDTGDATVKGYVTGLGNFSVTLKDGSVENTYPEYRHPLADAKGQSKTNFLGVKVLPKNIWQAKEILLQMLSETITKIQQHYAANPPEPALLFALPNAAQPNSNLAYLQRTYEGPFEFDIAYRTTQDLEEHFVPETSYTTKRIREVETAFNDRFDEVFKLRSPFEDQEYKDFGKIIFSNLLGGIGYFHGTSIVDRSYSSSFDEDDESFWESAHAQFSASAGSEEGPTTLFTS
;
A
#
# COMPACT_ATOMS: atom_id res chain seq x y z
N MET A 1 -1.93 5.11 4.37
CA MET A 1 -2.16 4.64 2.98
C MET A 1 -1.55 3.26 2.85
N GLY A 2 -2.01 2.44 1.90
CA GLY A 2 -1.39 1.15 1.63
C GLY A 2 -1.79 0.59 0.27
N LEU A 3 -1.07 -0.44 -0.16
CA LEU A 3 -1.29 -1.14 -1.41
C LEU A 3 -1.50 -2.62 -1.10
N MET A 4 -2.53 -3.20 -1.71
CA MET A 4 -2.80 -4.63 -1.69
C MET A 4 -2.78 -5.16 -3.12
N TRP A 5 -2.48 -6.44 -3.30
CA TRP A 5 -2.61 -7.10 -4.59
C TRP A 5 -2.95 -8.57 -4.44
N ALA A 6 -3.62 -9.11 -5.45
CA ALA A 6 -3.92 -10.53 -5.58
C ALA A 6 -4.12 -10.90 -7.05
N ASN A 7 -3.95 -12.17 -7.38
CA ASN A 7 -4.43 -12.69 -8.66
C ASN A 7 -5.94 -12.91 -8.62
N VAL A 8 -6.58 -12.73 -9.76
CA VAL A 8 -8.03 -12.88 -9.97
C VAL A 8 -8.34 -13.78 -11.16
N ASP A 9 -7.42 -14.70 -11.46
CA ASP A 9 -7.61 -15.77 -12.45
C ASP A 9 -8.56 -16.87 -11.94
N ASP A 10 -8.63 -17.05 -10.62
CA ASP A 10 -9.50 -18.02 -9.93
C ASP A 10 -10.06 -17.45 -8.61
N TYR A 11 -10.95 -18.18 -7.95
CA TYR A 11 -11.61 -17.75 -6.71
C TYR A 11 -10.75 -17.93 -5.44
N GLU A 12 -9.75 -18.81 -5.48
CA GLU A 12 -8.92 -19.15 -4.32
C GLU A 12 -7.78 -18.13 -4.15
N SER A 13 -7.17 -17.71 -5.26
CA SER A 13 -6.04 -16.78 -5.32
C SER A 13 -6.32 -15.43 -4.64
N PHE A 14 -7.57 -14.96 -4.64
CA PHE A 14 -7.92 -13.71 -3.96
C PHE A 14 -7.86 -13.81 -2.43
N GLN A 15 -8.00 -15.02 -1.85
CA GLN A 15 -7.89 -15.23 -0.41
C GLN A 15 -6.46 -14.97 0.10
N ASP A 16 -5.48 -15.13 -0.79
CA ASP A 16 -4.06 -14.87 -0.55
C ASP A 16 -3.66 -13.41 -0.81
N ILE A 17 -4.62 -12.47 -0.76
CA ILE A 17 -4.35 -11.04 -0.97
C ILE A 17 -3.23 -10.53 -0.05
N ARG A 18 -2.23 -9.90 -0.66
CA ARG A 18 -1.07 -9.34 0.03
C ARG A 18 -1.40 -8.00 0.66
N HIS A 19 -0.90 -7.76 1.88
CA HIS A 19 -1.07 -6.48 2.57
C HIS A 19 0.02 -6.27 3.63
N ALA A 20 0.02 -7.10 4.68
CA ALA A 20 1.09 -7.18 5.65
C ALA A 20 2.24 -8.04 5.13
N CYS A 21 3.45 -7.84 5.66
CA CYS A 21 4.63 -8.63 5.32
C CYS A 21 4.64 -9.94 6.13
N GLU A 22 3.92 -10.95 5.66
CA GLU A 22 3.81 -12.25 6.33
C GLU A 22 4.85 -13.25 5.83
N GLN A 23 5.51 -13.99 6.73
CA GLN A 23 6.52 -14.97 6.35
C GLN A 23 5.93 -16.16 5.56
N GLY A 24 4.63 -16.43 5.73
CA GLY A 24 3.91 -17.55 5.09
C GLY A 24 3.51 -17.32 3.63
N ASP A 25 3.79 -16.15 3.05
CA ASP A 25 3.27 -15.75 1.74
C ASP A 25 3.98 -16.41 0.52
N ASP A 26 5.00 -17.25 0.75
CA ASP A 26 5.85 -17.86 -0.30
C ASP A 26 6.43 -16.82 -1.27
N MET A 27 7.07 -15.81 -0.67
CA MET A 27 7.78 -14.77 -1.40
C MET A 27 9.16 -15.26 -1.84
N GLY A 28 9.57 -14.91 -3.06
CA GLY A 28 10.96 -15.02 -3.54
C GLY A 28 11.90 -13.97 -2.95
N GLY A 29 11.37 -13.02 -2.18
CA GLY A 29 12.09 -11.94 -1.52
C GLY A 29 11.40 -10.60 -1.74
N TYR A 30 11.53 -9.71 -0.77
CA TYR A 30 11.05 -8.33 -0.88
C TYR A 30 12.00 -7.40 -0.13
N GLY A 31 12.08 -6.15 -0.57
CA GLY A 31 12.88 -5.14 0.11
C GLY A 31 13.29 -3.98 -0.76
N TRP A 32 13.94 -3.02 -0.13
CA TRP A 32 14.50 -1.85 -0.82
C TRP A 32 15.83 -2.21 -1.47
N GLU A 33 15.94 -1.99 -2.77
CA GLU A 33 17.23 -2.08 -3.47
C GLU A 33 18.04 -0.78 -3.29
N GLN A 34 17.34 0.34 -3.23
CA GLN A 34 17.89 1.68 -3.00
C GLN A 34 16.85 2.49 -2.22
N TYR A 35 17.22 3.15 -1.13
CA TYR A 35 16.30 4.00 -0.38
C TYR A 35 17.02 5.14 0.35
N ASP A 36 16.55 6.37 0.12
CA ASP A 36 16.86 7.56 0.92
C ASP A 36 15.53 8.15 1.40
N ALA A 37 15.33 8.21 2.72
CA ALA A 37 14.10 8.71 3.33
C ALA A 37 13.74 10.16 2.94
N ARG A 38 14.68 10.95 2.40
CA ARG A 38 14.47 12.33 1.95
C ARG A 38 14.14 12.46 0.47
N LEU A 39 14.54 11.49 -0.36
CA LEU A 39 14.37 11.56 -1.81
C LEU A 39 13.35 10.53 -2.32
N GLY A 40 13.32 9.34 -1.71
CA GLY A 40 12.56 8.19 -2.17
C GLY A 40 13.48 6.99 -2.43
N GLY A 41 13.05 6.06 -3.29
CA GLY A 41 13.81 4.85 -3.56
C GLY A 41 13.05 3.83 -4.41
N LYS A 42 13.71 2.68 -4.62
CA LYS A 42 13.20 1.54 -5.38
C LYS A 42 13.04 0.34 -4.44
N HIS A 43 11.80 -0.14 -4.34
CA HIS A 43 11.44 -1.34 -3.61
C HIS A 43 10.98 -2.42 -4.60
N VAL A 44 11.37 -3.66 -4.35
CA VAL A 44 11.06 -4.81 -5.22
C VAL A 44 10.46 -5.92 -4.38
N VAL A 45 9.38 -6.51 -4.87
CA VAL A 45 8.72 -7.70 -4.31
C VAL A 45 8.70 -8.77 -5.39
N ARG A 46 9.22 -9.95 -5.09
CA ARG A 46 9.21 -11.12 -5.97
C ARG A 46 8.18 -12.11 -5.44
N ASP A 47 6.93 -12.00 -5.88
CA ASP A 47 5.84 -12.85 -5.40
C ASP A 47 5.73 -14.10 -6.28
N LYS A 48 6.33 -15.21 -5.81
CA LYS A 48 6.37 -16.46 -6.57
C LYS A 48 5.00 -17.08 -6.70
N LYS A 49 4.23 -17.09 -5.60
CA LYS A 49 2.88 -17.65 -5.56
C LYS A 49 1.93 -16.90 -6.51
N MET A 50 2.07 -15.58 -6.61
CA MET A 50 1.28 -14.78 -7.56
C MET A 50 1.90 -14.73 -8.97
N GLY A 51 3.07 -15.32 -9.20
CA GLY A 51 3.73 -15.28 -10.51
C GLY A 51 4.11 -13.87 -10.97
N LEU A 52 4.34 -12.94 -10.03
CA LEU A 52 4.48 -11.50 -10.30
C LEU A 52 5.68 -10.90 -9.57
N ASP A 53 6.51 -10.15 -10.30
CA ASP A 53 7.50 -9.25 -9.70
C ASP A 53 6.94 -7.82 -9.70
N LEU A 54 6.75 -7.25 -8.51
CA LEU A 54 6.26 -5.88 -8.31
C LEU A 54 7.43 -4.96 -7.97
N THR A 55 7.58 -3.86 -8.70
CA THR A 55 8.55 -2.80 -8.41
C THR A 55 7.79 -1.52 -8.06
N THR A 56 8.12 -0.91 -6.93
CA THR A 56 7.62 0.41 -6.55
C THR A 56 8.76 1.42 -6.46
N ASN A 57 8.62 2.55 -7.18
CA ASN A 57 9.58 3.65 -7.13
C ASN A 57 8.89 4.85 -6.48
N LEU A 58 9.32 5.20 -5.27
CA LEU A 58 8.87 6.39 -4.58
C LEU A 58 9.80 7.56 -4.94
N VAL A 59 9.25 8.71 -5.30
CA VAL A 59 10.00 9.95 -5.50
C VAL A 59 9.30 11.12 -4.83
N LYS A 60 10.04 11.92 -4.06
CA LYS A 60 9.57 13.20 -3.52
C LYS A 60 9.88 14.32 -4.50
N LEU A 61 8.93 15.26 -4.64
CA LEU A 61 8.94 16.35 -5.63
C LEU A 61 9.04 17.73 -4.95
N PRO A 62 10.13 18.03 -4.22
CA PRO A 62 10.24 19.27 -3.43
C PRO A 62 10.17 20.54 -4.29
N GLU A 63 10.55 20.46 -5.57
CA GLU A 63 10.49 21.58 -6.52
C GLU A 63 9.06 22.00 -6.87
N LEU A 64 8.09 21.10 -6.70
CA LEU A 64 6.67 21.34 -7.01
C LEU A 64 5.87 21.69 -5.75
N GLY A 65 6.45 21.48 -4.57
CA GLY A 65 5.89 21.79 -3.25
C GLY A 65 6.56 20.94 -2.16
N SER A 66 6.51 21.40 -0.91
CA SER A 66 7.18 20.71 0.23
C SER A 66 6.66 19.29 0.49
N ASP A 67 5.42 19.00 0.09
CA ASP A 67 4.70 17.79 0.49
C ASP A 67 4.08 17.08 -0.71
N GLN A 68 4.88 16.86 -1.76
CA GLN A 68 4.46 16.15 -2.96
C GLN A 68 5.34 14.92 -3.21
N TRP A 69 4.69 13.82 -3.59
CA TRP A 69 5.41 12.59 -3.95
C TRP A 69 4.62 11.79 -4.98
N VAL A 70 5.34 10.96 -5.72
CA VAL A 70 4.78 10.00 -6.67
C VAL A 70 5.32 8.62 -6.33
N LEU A 71 4.43 7.63 -6.27
CA LEU A 71 4.77 6.22 -6.21
C LEU A 71 4.43 5.60 -7.57
N ARG A 72 5.45 5.26 -8.36
CA ARG A 72 5.27 4.46 -9.57
C ARG A 72 5.26 3.00 -9.22
N VAL A 73 4.19 2.30 -9.59
CA VAL A 73 4.03 0.86 -9.38
C VAL A 73 4.09 0.16 -10.72
N LYS A 74 4.98 -0.82 -10.84
CA LYS A 74 5.15 -1.65 -12.03
C LYS A 74 5.02 -3.12 -11.66
N GLY A 75 4.18 -3.86 -12.36
CA GLY A 75 4.10 -5.32 -12.25
C GLY A 75 4.60 -5.98 -13.52
N GLN A 76 5.40 -7.03 -13.35
CA GLN A 76 5.90 -7.84 -14.44
C GLN A 76 5.61 -9.31 -14.15
N PRO A 77 4.80 -10.01 -14.98
CA PRO A 77 4.65 -11.45 -14.90
C PRO A 77 6.03 -12.10 -14.98
N ARG A 78 6.27 -13.05 -14.09
CA ARG A 78 7.54 -13.77 -14.01
C ARG A 78 7.69 -14.71 -15.21
N ALA A 79 8.93 -15.04 -15.56
CA ALA A 79 9.22 -15.93 -16.69
C ALA A 79 8.69 -17.37 -16.48
N ASP A 80 8.47 -17.77 -15.22
CA ASP A 80 7.89 -19.05 -14.81
C ASP A 80 6.36 -19.02 -14.66
N ALA A 81 5.71 -17.89 -14.98
CA ALA A 81 4.26 -17.70 -14.88
C ALA A 81 3.61 -17.40 -16.24
N ALA A 82 2.28 -17.43 -16.30
CA ALA A 82 1.55 -17.03 -17.50
C ALA A 82 1.73 -15.53 -17.77
N SER A 83 2.06 -15.16 -19.02
CA SER A 83 2.25 -13.76 -19.41
C SER A 83 0.96 -12.93 -19.34
N SER A 84 -0.19 -13.59 -19.28
CA SER A 84 -1.53 -13.00 -19.19
C SER A 84 -2.14 -13.15 -17.80
N VAL A 85 -1.33 -13.36 -16.75
CA VAL A 85 -1.82 -13.39 -15.36
C VAL A 85 -2.63 -12.14 -15.07
N ARG A 86 -3.78 -12.30 -14.42
CA ARG A 86 -4.68 -11.19 -14.10
C ARG A 86 -4.47 -10.77 -12.65
N THR A 87 -3.88 -9.60 -12.46
CA THR A 87 -3.58 -9.08 -11.13
C THR A 87 -4.46 -7.88 -10.82
N THR A 88 -5.15 -7.92 -9.69
CA THR A 88 -5.83 -6.76 -9.13
C THR A 88 -4.95 -6.07 -8.09
N LEU A 89 -4.88 -4.74 -8.17
CA LEU A 89 -4.21 -3.89 -7.18
C LEU A 89 -5.24 -2.97 -6.54
N ILE A 90 -5.20 -2.91 -5.22
CA ILE A 90 -6.12 -2.12 -4.41
C ILE A 90 -5.28 -1.15 -3.57
N PHE A 91 -5.30 0.11 -3.96
CA PHE A 91 -4.70 1.19 -3.18
C PHE A 91 -5.75 1.79 -2.24
N TYR A 92 -5.36 2.07 -0.99
CA TYR A 92 -6.26 2.67 -0.02
C TYR A 92 -5.65 3.83 0.76
N ILE A 93 -6.52 4.76 1.14
CA ILE A 93 -6.20 5.91 1.99
C ILE A 93 -7.18 5.90 3.16
N GLY A 94 -6.65 5.87 4.38
CA GLY A 94 -7.41 6.01 5.61
C GLY A 94 -6.98 7.24 6.40
N LEU A 95 -7.95 7.96 6.97
CA LEU A 95 -7.74 9.13 7.82
C LEU A 95 -8.10 8.83 9.28
N GLU A 96 -7.08 8.75 10.13
CA GLU A 96 -7.26 8.59 11.58
C GLU A 96 -7.60 9.90 12.29
N GLY A 97 -7.17 11.04 11.74
CA GLY A 97 -7.51 12.36 12.25
C GLY A 97 -8.91 12.84 11.86
N SER A 98 -9.32 13.97 12.44
CA SER A 98 -10.56 14.66 12.05
C SER A 98 -10.46 15.14 10.59
N GLY A 99 -11.28 14.53 9.74
CA GLY A 99 -11.30 14.77 8.31
C GLY A 99 -12.19 13.78 7.57
N ASP A 100 -12.24 13.95 6.25
CA ASP A 100 -12.94 13.07 5.33
C ASP A 100 -12.25 13.06 3.96
N VAL A 101 -12.61 12.06 3.17
CA VAL A 101 -12.19 11.86 1.79
C VAL A 101 -13.40 11.69 0.90
N SER A 102 -13.28 12.23 -0.31
CA SER A 102 -14.24 12.09 -1.39
C SER A 102 -13.52 11.60 -2.64
N ILE A 103 -14.17 10.70 -3.38
CA ILE A 103 -13.61 10.07 -4.58
C ILE A 103 -14.23 10.74 -5.80
N TYR A 104 -13.37 11.21 -6.71
CA TYR A 104 -13.72 11.89 -7.95
C TYR A 104 -13.09 11.16 -9.14
N SER A 105 -13.71 11.27 -10.31
CA SER A 105 -13.01 11.01 -11.56
C SER A 105 -11.94 12.08 -11.80
N ALA A 106 -10.88 11.74 -12.53
CA ALA A 106 -10.10 12.79 -13.18
C ALA A 106 -10.99 13.48 -14.25
N HIS A 107 -10.95 14.81 -14.29
CA HIS A 107 -11.58 15.67 -15.32
C HIS A 107 -13.10 15.93 -15.23
N GLY A 108 -13.75 15.69 -14.09
CA GLY A 108 -15.17 16.07 -13.91
C GLY A 108 -16.15 15.30 -14.80
N GLN A 109 -15.72 14.19 -15.40
CA GLN A 109 -16.54 13.22 -16.14
C GLN A 109 -17.04 12.11 -15.20
N ALA A 110 -17.83 11.15 -15.65
CA ALA A 110 -18.13 9.97 -14.83
C ALA A 110 -16.83 9.15 -14.60
N LEU A 111 -16.68 8.51 -13.43
CA LEU A 111 -15.54 7.61 -13.11
C LEU A 111 -15.39 6.43 -14.10
N GLU A 112 -16.39 6.22 -14.94
CA GLU A 112 -16.50 5.15 -15.91
C GLU A 112 -15.66 5.39 -17.17
N ASP A 113 -15.29 6.66 -17.50
CA ASP A 113 -14.74 7.00 -18.83
C ASP A 113 -13.22 7.23 -18.90
N THR A 114 -12.58 7.76 -17.85
CA THR A 114 -11.19 8.27 -17.94
C THR A 114 -10.15 7.27 -17.44
N GLY A 115 -10.56 6.35 -16.57
CA GLY A 115 -9.70 5.42 -15.85
C GLY A 115 -8.86 6.06 -14.74
N ASP A 116 -8.52 7.33 -14.82
CA ASP A 116 -7.84 8.05 -13.73
C ASP A 116 -8.82 8.42 -12.61
N ALA A 117 -8.43 8.13 -11.36
CA ALA A 117 -9.25 8.35 -10.18
C ALA A 117 -8.51 9.26 -9.19
N THR A 118 -9.21 10.24 -8.64
CA THR A 118 -8.65 11.19 -7.67
C THR A 118 -9.42 11.14 -6.37
N VAL A 119 -8.74 10.84 -5.27
CA VAL A 119 -9.25 11.04 -3.92
C VAL A 119 -8.85 12.43 -3.46
N LYS A 120 -9.83 13.28 -3.16
CA LYS A 120 -9.60 14.59 -2.52
C LYS A 120 -10.02 14.49 -1.07
N GLY A 121 -9.28 15.13 -0.18
CA GLY A 121 -9.61 15.09 1.24
C GLY A 121 -9.05 16.28 2.00
N TYR A 122 -9.45 16.34 3.25
CA TYR A 122 -8.94 17.30 4.22
C TYR A 122 -8.64 16.56 5.51
N VAL A 123 -7.50 16.85 6.13
CA VAL A 123 -7.23 16.43 7.51
C VAL A 123 -6.58 17.56 8.28
N THR A 124 -7.01 17.71 9.54
CA THR A 124 -6.47 18.74 10.43
C THR A 124 -4.94 18.59 10.56
N GLY A 125 -4.19 19.68 10.36
CA GLY A 125 -2.72 19.71 10.41
C GLY A 125 -2.05 19.60 9.04
N LEU A 126 -2.60 18.79 8.12
CA LEU A 126 -2.08 18.65 6.75
C LEU A 126 -2.79 19.57 5.75
N GLY A 127 -4.04 19.93 6.04
CA GLY A 127 -4.90 20.72 5.16
C GLY A 127 -5.54 19.89 4.06
N ASN A 128 -5.84 20.56 2.94
CA ASN A 128 -6.40 19.94 1.75
C ASN A 128 -5.31 19.13 1.03
N PHE A 129 -5.67 17.94 0.58
CA PHE A 129 -4.79 17.08 -0.20
C PHE A 129 -5.55 16.38 -1.32
N SER A 130 -4.81 15.92 -2.33
CA SER A 130 -5.31 15.06 -3.38
C SER A 130 -4.36 13.90 -3.63
N VAL A 131 -4.92 12.72 -3.89
CA VAL A 131 -4.20 11.56 -4.39
C VAL A 131 -4.82 11.14 -5.70
N THR A 132 -4.03 11.12 -6.77
CA THR A 132 -4.48 10.69 -8.09
C THR A 132 -3.78 9.41 -8.48
N LEU A 133 -4.58 8.43 -8.87
CA LEU A 133 -4.12 7.18 -9.47
C LEU A 133 -4.32 7.30 -10.98
N LYS A 134 -3.23 7.18 -11.74
CA LYS A 134 -3.22 7.33 -13.19
C LYS A 134 -2.34 6.32 -13.90
N ASP A 135 -2.59 6.08 -15.18
CA ASP A 135 -1.73 5.20 -15.98
C ASP A 135 -0.29 5.72 -16.11
N GLY A 136 0.64 4.77 -16.20
CA GLY A 136 2.08 5.01 -16.28
C GLY A 136 2.55 5.38 -17.69
N SER A 137 3.79 4.99 -18.00
CA SER A 137 4.41 5.26 -19.31
C SER A 137 4.15 4.18 -20.35
N VAL A 138 3.55 3.07 -19.94
CA VAL A 138 3.25 1.92 -20.81
C VAL A 138 1.75 1.84 -21.10
N GLU A 139 1.41 1.29 -22.25
CA GLU A 139 0.04 0.94 -22.56
C GLU A 139 -0.36 -0.30 -21.76
N ASN A 140 -1.21 -0.09 -20.76
CA ASN A 140 -1.72 -1.16 -19.90
C ASN A 140 -2.79 -1.98 -20.64
N THR A 141 -2.79 -3.29 -20.42
CA THR A 141 -3.86 -4.19 -20.89
C THR A 141 -4.80 -4.52 -19.73
N TYR A 142 -6.10 -4.49 -20.00
CA TYR A 142 -7.17 -4.71 -19.03
C TYR A 142 -7.98 -5.95 -19.44
N PRO A 143 -8.44 -6.79 -18.50
CA PRO A 143 -9.25 -7.94 -18.86
C PRO A 143 -10.59 -7.51 -19.47
N GLU A 144 -10.99 -8.16 -20.56
CA GLU A 144 -12.30 -7.99 -21.16
C GLU A 144 -13.28 -9.04 -20.63
N TYR A 145 -14.52 -8.62 -20.35
CA TYR A 145 -15.53 -9.50 -19.77
C TYR A 145 -16.77 -9.61 -20.64
N ARG A 146 -17.33 -10.81 -20.71
CA ARG A 146 -18.61 -11.08 -21.39
C ARG A 146 -19.67 -11.54 -20.39
N HIS A 147 -20.12 -10.60 -19.56
CA HIS A 147 -21.12 -10.86 -18.52
C HIS A 147 -21.95 -9.58 -18.23
N PRO A 148 -23.26 -9.65 -17.91
CA PRO A 148 -24.06 -8.45 -17.62
C PRO A 148 -23.50 -7.58 -16.48
N LEU A 149 -22.84 -8.19 -15.49
CA LEU A 149 -22.14 -7.47 -14.42
C LEU A 149 -20.98 -6.59 -14.93
N ALA A 150 -20.43 -6.87 -16.12
CA ALA A 150 -19.40 -6.05 -16.72
C ALA A 150 -19.88 -4.61 -16.94
N ASP A 151 -21.17 -4.40 -17.22
CA ASP A 151 -21.70 -3.05 -17.43
C ASP A 151 -21.63 -2.19 -16.16
N ALA A 152 -21.76 -2.80 -14.98
CA ALA A 152 -21.70 -2.09 -13.71
C ALA A 152 -20.30 -2.05 -13.09
N LYS A 153 -19.46 -3.06 -13.36
CA LYS A 153 -18.17 -3.29 -12.65
C LYS A 153 -16.95 -3.52 -13.53
N GLY A 154 -17.16 -3.79 -14.81
CA GLY A 154 -16.11 -4.13 -15.78
C GLY A 154 -15.87 -3.05 -16.84
N GLN A 155 -16.76 -2.06 -16.97
CA GLN A 155 -16.57 -0.92 -17.87
C GLN A 155 -15.55 0.09 -17.31
N SER A 156 -15.53 0.30 -15.99
CA SER A 156 -14.57 1.23 -15.40
C SER A 156 -13.18 0.60 -15.29
N LYS A 157 -12.16 1.32 -15.77
CA LYS A 157 -10.75 0.95 -15.55
C LYS A 157 -10.34 1.06 -14.07
N THR A 158 -11.08 1.83 -13.26
CA THR A 158 -10.84 1.95 -11.81
C THR A 158 -12.11 1.80 -11.01
N ASN A 159 -12.24 0.68 -10.31
CA ASN A 159 -13.33 0.48 -9.38
C ASN A 159 -13.02 1.13 -8.01
N PHE A 160 -14.03 1.54 -7.25
CA PHE A 160 -13.82 2.27 -6.01
C PHE A 160 -14.79 1.91 -4.89
N LEU A 161 -14.35 2.16 -3.65
CA LEU A 161 -15.16 2.01 -2.45
C LEU A 161 -14.80 3.11 -1.43
N GLY A 162 -15.80 3.84 -0.94
CA GLY A 162 -15.66 4.77 0.17
C GLY A 162 -16.49 4.32 1.37
N VAL A 163 -15.87 4.19 2.54
CA VAL A 163 -16.54 3.76 3.78
C VAL A 163 -16.18 4.65 4.95
N LYS A 164 -17.12 4.79 5.89
CA LYS A 164 -16.88 5.38 7.21
C LYS A 164 -16.45 4.30 8.19
N VAL A 165 -15.31 4.50 8.83
CA VAL A 165 -14.71 3.59 9.80
C VAL A 165 -14.30 4.38 11.04
N LEU A 166 -14.38 3.77 12.22
CA LEU A 166 -13.82 4.38 13.42
C LEU A 166 -12.29 4.52 13.27
N PRO A 167 -11.69 5.69 13.59
CA PRO A 167 -10.25 5.92 13.40
C PRO A 167 -9.34 4.79 13.87
N LYS A 168 -9.60 4.25 15.07
CA LYS A 168 -8.84 3.14 15.67
C LYS A 168 -8.87 1.82 14.90
N ASN A 169 -9.73 1.67 13.90
CA ASN A 169 -9.89 0.44 13.10
C ASN A 169 -9.34 0.62 11.66
N ILE A 170 -8.77 1.78 11.32
CA ILE A 170 -8.30 2.03 9.94
C ILE A 170 -7.15 1.09 9.54
N TRP A 171 -6.34 0.65 10.51
CA TRP A 171 -5.30 -0.35 10.28
C TRP A 171 -5.85 -1.68 9.77
N GLN A 172 -7.13 -2.00 10.05
CA GLN A 172 -7.84 -3.21 9.60
C GLN A 172 -8.39 -3.07 8.16
N ALA A 173 -7.74 -2.28 7.32
CA ALA A 173 -8.23 -1.98 5.97
C ALA A 173 -8.45 -3.25 5.14
N LYS A 174 -7.58 -4.26 5.26
CA LYS A 174 -7.75 -5.54 4.56
C LYS A 174 -9.01 -6.27 5.02
N GLU A 175 -9.24 -6.39 6.32
CA GLU A 175 -10.38 -7.10 6.89
C GLU A 175 -11.69 -6.39 6.55
N ILE A 176 -11.70 -5.06 6.61
CA ILE A 176 -12.85 -4.23 6.24
C ILE A 176 -13.17 -4.42 4.74
N LEU A 177 -12.17 -4.40 3.87
CA LEU A 177 -12.33 -4.68 2.44
C LEU A 177 -12.98 -6.07 2.21
N LEU A 178 -12.43 -7.11 2.84
CA LEU A 178 -12.93 -8.49 2.69
C LEU A 178 -14.36 -8.66 3.21
N GLN A 179 -14.73 -7.98 4.31
CA GLN A 179 -16.09 -7.97 4.82
C GLN A 179 -17.06 -7.32 3.80
N MET A 180 -16.71 -6.15 3.28
CA MET A 180 -17.54 -5.43 2.30
C MET A 180 -17.70 -6.22 0.99
N LEU A 181 -16.64 -6.92 0.56
CA LEU A 181 -16.68 -7.81 -0.60
C LEU A 181 -17.58 -9.03 -0.33
N SER A 182 -17.47 -9.69 0.82
CA SER A 182 -18.28 -10.88 1.13
C SER A 182 -19.79 -10.63 1.03
N GLU A 183 -20.26 -9.48 1.53
CA GLU A 183 -21.68 -9.09 1.41
C GLU A 183 -22.10 -8.90 -0.05
N THR A 184 -21.21 -8.33 -0.86
CA THR A 184 -21.45 -8.04 -2.28
C THR A 184 -21.42 -9.32 -3.11
N ILE A 185 -20.44 -10.20 -2.85
CA ILE A 185 -20.26 -11.50 -3.49
C ILE A 185 -21.49 -12.37 -3.29
N THR A 186 -22.00 -12.45 -2.06
CA THR A 186 -23.20 -13.25 -1.75
C THR A 186 -24.40 -12.80 -2.59
N LYS A 187 -24.62 -11.48 -2.71
CA LYS A 187 -25.71 -10.92 -3.53
C LYS A 187 -25.53 -11.23 -5.01
N ILE A 188 -24.30 -11.09 -5.52
CA ILE A 188 -23.96 -11.39 -6.92
C ILE A 188 -24.19 -12.87 -7.23
N GLN A 189 -23.67 -13.77 -6.39
CA GLN A 189 -23.83 -15.22 -6.58
C GLN A 189 -25.29 -15.65 -6.55
N GLN A 190 -26.11 -15.06 -5.67
CA GLN A 190 -27.55 -15.33 -5.64
C GLN A 190 -28.27 -14.84 -6.90
N HIS A 191 -27.94 -13.63 -7.37
CA HIS A 191 -28.58 -13.03 -8.54
C HIS A 191 -28.17 -13.72 -9.85
N TYR A 192 -26.90 -14.09 -9.98
CA TYR A 192 -26.31 -14.68 -11.19
C TYR A 192 -26.04 -16.18 -11.04
N ALA A 193 -26.80 -16.91 -10.21
CA ALA A 193 -26.56 -18.34 -9.94
C ALA A 193 -26.54 -19.22 -11.21
N ALA A 194 -27.35 -18.86 -12.22
CA ALA A 194 -27.41 -19.57 -13.50
C ALA A 194 -26.29 -19.17 -14.49
N ASN A 195 -25.57 -18.08 -14.22
CA ASN A 195 -24.47 -17.57 -15.04
C ASN A 195 -23.41 -16.91 -14.13
N PRO A 196 -22.61 -17.69 -13.38
CA PRO A 196 -21.65 -17.13 -12.43
C PRO A 196 -20.62 -16.21 -13.14
N PRO A 197 -20.31 -15.04 -12.59
CA PRO A 197 -19.32 -14.14 -13.18
C PRO A 197 -17.89 -14.65 -12.97
N GLU A 198 -16.97 -14.23 -13.85
CA GLU A 198 -15.53 -14.44 -13.69
C GLU A 198 -15.02 -13.86 -12.35
N PRO A 199 -13.98 -14.45 -11.73
CA PRO A 199 -13.47 -14.03 -10.43
C PRO A 199 -13.13 -12.53 -10.37
N ALA A 200 -12.50 -11.98 -11.40
CA ALA A 200 -12.17 -10.56 -11.46
C ALA A 200 -13.39 -9.62 -11.38
N LEU A 201 -14.53 -10.00 -11.97
CA LEU A 201 -15.80 -9.26 -11.82
C LEU A 201 -16.44 -9.49 -10.45
N LEU A 202 -16.29 -10.69 -9.89
CA LEU A 202 -16.84 -11.02 -8.58
C LEU A 202 -16.16 -10.20 -7.46
N PHE A 203 -14.84 -10.06 -7.52
CA PHE A 203 -14.01 -9.32 -6.56
C PHE A 203 -13.85 -7.82 -6.89
N ALA A 204 -14.50 -7.33 -7.95
CA ALA A 204 -14.51 -5.90 -8.27
C ALA A 204 -15.29 -5.11 -7.22
N LEU A 205 -14.72 -3.98 -6.79
CA LEU A 205 -15.34 -3.03 -5.88
C LEU A 205 -16.68 -2.51 -6.44
N PRO A 206 -17.64 -2.15 -5.58
CA PRO A 206 -19.01 -1.87 -5.99
C PRO A 206 -19.23 -0.49 -6.63
N ASN A 207 -18.19 0.33 -6.80
CA ASN A 207 -18.29 1.71 -7.31
C ASN A 207 -19.24 2.56 -6.46
N ALA A 208 -19.06 2.47 -5.14
CA ALA A 208 -19.91 3.14 -4.17
C ALA A 208 -19.08 3.85 -3.10
N ALA A 209 -19.43 5.09 -2.76
CA ALA A 209 -18.79 5.85 -1.70
C ALA A 209 -19.83 6.41 -0.73
N GLN A 210 -19.65 6.16 0.56
CA GLN A 210 -20.48 6.74 1.61
C GLN A 210 -20.14 8.22 1.80
N PRO A 211 -21.11 9.09 2.15
CA PRO A 211 -20.83 10.44 2.57
C PRO A 211 -19.88 10.47 3.79
N ASN A 212 -18.98 11.45 3.84
CA ASN A 212 -18.01 11.63 4.93
C ASN A 212 -17.08 10.43 5.17
N SER A 213 -16.84 9.61 4.13
CA SER A 213 -15.90 8.49 4.18
C SER A 213 -14.54 8.96 4.73
N ASN A 214 -13.90 8.13 5.54
CA ASN A 214 -12.53 8.36 6.00
C ASN A 214 -11.60 7.20 5.60
N LEU A 215 -12.11 6.26 4.81
CA LEU A 215 -11.35 5.20 4.19
C LEU A 215 -11.84 5.02 2.75
N ALA A 216 -10.93 5.21 1.79
CA ALA A 216 -11.20 5.10 0.37
C ALA A 216 -10.30 4.04 -0.26
N TYR A 217 -10.86 3.21 -1.12
CA TYR A 217 -10.18 2.19 -1.91
C TYR A 217 -10.33 2.51 -3.40
N LEU A 218 -9.24 2.38 -4.14
CA LEU A 218 -9.18 2.41 -5.60
C LEU A 218 -8.62 1.07 -6.07
N GLN A 219 -9.33 0.40 -6.95
CA GLN A 219 -8.98 -0.91 -7.49
C GLN A 219 -8.78 -0.82 -8.99
N ARG A 220 -7.66 -1.36 -9.48
CA ARG A 220 -7.43 -1.62 -10.90
C ARG A 220 -7.08 -3.09 -11.12
N THR A 221 -7.52 -3.65 -12.22
CA THR A 221 -7.19 -5.03 -12.60
C THR A 221 -6.53 -5.03 -13.96
N TYR A 222 -5.36 -5.62 -14.04
CA TYR A 222 -4.52 -5.67 -15.24
C TYR A 222 -4.39 -7.11 -15.74
N GLU A 223 -4.19 -7.26 -17.05
CA GLU A 223 -3.83 -8.54 -17.67
C GLU A 223 -2.39 -8.43 -18.20
N GLY A 224 -1.47 -9.20 -17.60
CA GLY A 224 -0.05 -9.16 -17.95
C GLY A 224 0.72 -7.98 -17.32
N PRO A 225 1.77 -7.45 -17.99
CA PRO A 225 2.59 -6.38 -17.43
C PRO A 225 1.83 -5.06 -17.34
N PHE A 226 2.09 -4.29 -16.28
CA PHE A 226 1.41 -3.01 -16.04
C PHE A 226 2.32 -1.97 -15.39
N GLU A 227 1.97 -0.70 -15.56
CA GLU A 227 2.57 0.43 -14.85
C GLU A 227 1.53 1.53 -14.58
N PHE A 228 1.52 2.06 -13.36
CA PHE A 228 0.70 3.21 -12.99
C PHE A 228 1.39 4.07 -11.93
N ASP A 229 0.98 5.32 -11.83
CA ASP A 229 1.48 6.28 -10.85
C ASP A 229 0.39 6.60 -9.82
N ILE A 230 0.77 6.66 -8.54
CA ILE A 230 -0.01 7.25 -7.45
C ILE A 230 0.67 8.56 -7.07
N ALA A 231 0.03 9.69 -7.37
CA ALA A 231 0.56 11.02 -7.11
C ALA A 231 -0.17 11.67 -5.94
N TYR A 232 0.56 12.03 -4.89
CA TYR A 232 0.05 12.77 -3.75
C TYR A 232 0.53 14.22 -3.79
N ARG A 233 -0.35 15.12 -3.36
CA ARG A 233 0.02 16.50 -3.03
C ARG A 233 -0.86 17.08 -1.93
N THR A 234 -0.31 18.03 -1.19
CA THR A 234 -1.09 19.06 -0.50
C THR A 234 -1.46 20.18 -1.49
N THR A 235 -2.60 20.83 -1.28
CA THR A 235 -3.06 21.95 -2.11
C THR A 235 -3.83 22.96 -1.27
N GLN A 236 -3.92 24.21 -1.73
CA GLN A 236 -4.86 25.19 -1.18
C GLN A 236 -6.21 25.16 -1.91
N ASP A 237 -6.18 24.74 -3.18
CA ASP A 237 -7.34 24.64 -4.05
C ASP A 237 -7.56 23.18 -4.46
N LEU A 238 -8.68 22.61 -4.01
CA LEU A 238 -9.07 21.24 -4.35
C LEU A 238 -9.58 21.13 -5.79
N GLU A 239 -9.95 22.23 -6.44
CA GLU A 239 -10.41 22.23 -7.84
C GLU A 239 -9.25 22.26 -8.83
N GLU A 240 -8.08 22.74 -8.41
CA GLU A 240 -6.87 22.58 -9.20
C GLU A 240 -6.62 21.08 -9.42
N HIS A 241 -6.36 20.70 -10.67
CA HIS A 241 -5.93 19.34 -11.00
C HIS A 241 -4.44 19.37 -11.27
N PHE A 242 -3.68 18.59 -10.51
CA PHE A 242 -2.26 18.42 -10.73
C PHE A 242 -1.89 16.96 -10.65
N VAL A 243 -1.28 16.50 -11.74
CA VAL A 243 -0.69 15.19 -11.84
C VAL A 243 0.63 15.39 -12.60
N PRO A 244 1.79 15.08 -12.02
CA PRO A 244 3.07 15.23 -12.71
C PRO A 244 3.07 14.46 -14.02
N GLU A 245 3.65 15.02 -15.08
CA GLU A 245 3.82 14.28 -16.32
C GLU A 245 4.61 12.99 -16.09
N THR A 246 4.20 11.92 -16.77
CA THR A 246 4.83 10.61 -16.62
C THR A 246 6.32 10.66 -16.99
N SER A 247 6.70 11.48 -17.98
CA SER A 247 8.08 11.78 -18.40
C SER A 247 8.89 12.43 -17.28
N TYR A 248 8.30 13.40 -16.57
CA TYR A 248 8.91 14.07 -15.42
C TYR A 248 9.14 13.09 -14.27
N THR A 249 8.15 12.25 -13.94
CA THR A 249 8.31 11.20 -12.92
C THR A 249 9.44 10.23 -13.30
N THR A 250 9.52 9.78 -14.56
CA THR A 250 10.62 8.91 -15.04
C THR A 250 11.98 9.57 -14.87
N LYS A 251 12.09 10.85 -15.22
CA LYS A 251 13.32 11.63 -15.05
C LYS A 251 13.70 11.70 -13.56
N ARG A 252 12.73 11.99 -12.70
CA ARG A 252 12.96 12.11 -11.25
C ARG A 252 13.41 10.79 -10.62
N ILE A 253 12.84 9.66 -11.02
CA ILE A 253 13.27 8.33 -10.56
C ILE A 253 14.77 8.12 -10.84
N ARG A 254 15.23 8.46 -12.06
CA ARG A 254 16.65 8.33 -12.44
C ARG A 254 17.57 9.27 -11.66
N GLU A 255 17.09 10.50 -11.38
CA GLU A 255 17.83 11.46 -10.56
C GLU A 255 18.00 10.95 -9.12
N VAL A 256 16.94 10.38 -8.53
CA VAL A 256 16.99 9.80 -7.17
C VAL A 256 17.93 8.60 -7.12
N GLU A 257 17.87 7.70 -8.10
CA GLU A 257 18.78 6.56 -8.21
C GLU A 257 20.25 7.01 -8.33
N THR A 258 20.53 7.98 -9.22
CA THR A 258 21.89 8.53 -9.37
C THR A 258 22.38 9.18 -8.08
N ALA A 259 21.56 10.03 -7.47
CA ALA A 259 21.92 10.74 -6.24
C ALA A 259 22.18 9.78 -5.06
N PHE A 260 21.39 8.71 -4.94
CA PHE A 260 21.64 7.68 -3.94
C PHE A 260 22.97 6.96 -4.18
N ASN A 261 23.23 6.54 -5.42
CA ASN A 261 24.46 5.83 -5.78
C ASN A 261 25.71 6.71 -5.54
N ASP A 262 25.69 7.96 -5.99
CA ASP A 262 26.80 8.90 -5.82
C ASP A 262 27.10 9.12 -4.32
N ARG A 263 26.04 9.34 -3.52
CA ARG A 263 26.18 9.55 -2.08
C ARG A 263 26.66 8.29 -1.35
N PHE A 264 26.17 7.11 -1.75
CA PHE A 264 26.62 5.85 -1.17
C PHE A 264 28.11 5.65 -1.41
N ASP A 265 28.59 5.86 -2.65
CA ASP A 265 30.00 5.69 -3.01
C ASP A 265 30.90 6.76 -2.35
N GLU A 266 30.40 7.99 -2.16
CA GLU A 266 31.12 9.05 -1.46
C GLU A 266 31.34 8.71 0.03
N VAL A 267 30.29 8.22 0.70
CA VAL A 267 30.28 7.91 2.14
C VAL A 267 30.96 6.56 2.42
N PHE A 268 30.55 5.52 1.71
CA PHE A 268 31.03 4.15 1.88
C PHE A 268 32.12 3.84 0.86
N LYS A 269 33.33 4.31 1.17
CA LYS A 269 34.54 3.99 0.42
C LYS A 269 34.99 2.55 0.71
N LEU A 270 34.25 1.58 0.15
CA LEU A 270 34.58 0.16 0.27
C LEU A 270 36.02 -0.08 -0.18
N ARG A 271 36.71 -0.98 0.53
CA ARG A 271 38.12 -1.30 0.31
C ARG A 271 38.26 -2.78 0.01
N SER A 272 39.36 -3.14 -0.64
CA SER A 272 39.74 -4.53 -0.87
C SER A 272 39.56 -5.40 0.38
N PRO A 273 38.91 -6.58 0.29
CA PRO A 273 38.49 -7.28 -0.93
C PRO A 273 37.08 -6.93 -1.45
N PHE A 274 36.40 -5.92 -0.91
CA PHE A 274 34.96 -5.66 -1.16
C PHE A 274 34.70 -4.57 -2.20
N GLU A 275 35.60 -4.40 -3.17
CA GLU A 275 35.51 -3.32 -4.17
C GLU A 275 34.61 -3.69 -5.36
N ASP A 276 34.35 -4.98 -5.55
CA ASP A 276 33.55 -5.50 -6.65
C ASP A 276 32.07 -5.08 -6.53
N GLN A 277 31.40 -5.00 -7.68
CA GLN A 277 30.03 -4.51 -7.79
C GLN A 277 29.04 -5.32 -6.93
N GLU A 278 29.25 -6.63 -6.78
CA GLU A 278 28.40 -7.50 -5.96
C GLU A 278 28.35 -7.06 -4.49
N TYR A 279 29.49 -6.64 -3.91
CA TYR A 279 29.55 -6.17 -2.53
C TYR A 279 28.95 -4.77 -2.38
N LYS A 280 29.09 -3.92 -3.40
CA LYS A 280 28.43 -2.61 -3.44
C LYS A 280 26.91 -2.76 -3.47
N ASP A 281 26.40 -3.62 -4.35
CA ASP A 281 24.96 -3.85 -4.48
C ASP A 281 24.39 -4.47 -3.20
N PHE A 282 25.09 -5.45 -2.62
CA PHE A 282 24.73 -6.00 -1.32
C PHE A 282 24.71 -4.93 -0.22
N GLY A 283 25.74 -4.08 -0.13
CA GLY A 283 25.81 -3.00 0.84
C GLY A 283 24.67 -1.98 0.69
N LYS A 284 24.34 -1.61 -0.56
CA LYS A 284 23.21 -0.72 -0.88
C LYS A 284 21.88 -1.32 -0.44
N ILE A 285 21.64 -2.60 -0.72
CA ILE A 285 20.42 -3.31 -0.31
C ILE A 285 20.31 -3.33 1.23
N ILE A 286 21.35 -3.77 1.94
CA ILE A 286 21.30 -3.87 3.41
C ILE A 286 21.07 -2.50 4.06
N PHE A 287 21.81 -1.48 3.61
CA PHE A 287 21.64 -0.12 4.11
C PHE A 287 20.23 0.42 3.82
N SER A 288 19.73 0.19 2.61
CA SER A 288 18.39 0.64 2.21
C SER A 288 17.28 -0.03 3.00
N ASN A 289 17.41 -1.33 3.31
CA ASN A 289 16.42 -2.05 4.12
C ASN A 289 16.45 -1.60 5.59
N LEU A 290 17.63 -1.29 6.15
CA LEU A 290 17.73 -0.69 7.48
C LEU A 290 16.98 0.65 7.55
N LEU A 291 17.17 1.52 6.56
CA LEU A 291 16.46 2.81 6.49
C LEU A 291 14.98 2.63 6.16
N GLY A 292 14.64 1.64 5.32
CA GLY A 292 13.27 1.31 4.95
C GLY A 292 12.44 0.73 6.09
N GLY A 293 13.10 0.20 7.13
CA GLY A 293 12.47 -0.24 8.37
C GLY A 293 12.10 0.89 9.34
N ILE A 294 12.57 2.13 9.08
CA ILE A 294 12.22 3.27 9.93
C ILE A 294 10.72 3.55 9.87
N GLY A 295 10.05 3.41 11.01
CA GLY A 295 8.62 3.63 11.19
C GLY A 295 8.30 4.81 12.11
N TYR A 296 7.09 5.33 11.96
CA TYR A 296 6.46 6.25 12.90
C TYR A 296 5.32 5.51 13.61
N PHE A 297 5.35 5.48 14.93
CA PHE A 297 4.39 4.77 15.77
C PHE A 297 3.75 5.73 16.76
N HIS A 298 2.43 5.66 16.90
CA HIS A 298 1.66 6.45 17.86
C HIS A 298 0.58 5.57 18.49
N GLY A 299 0.49 5.58 19.81
CA GLY A 299 -0.51 4.79 20.51
C GLY A 299 -0.24 4.69 22.01
N THR A 300 -1.04 3.86 22.67
CA THR A 300 -0.87 3.50 24.09
C THR A 300 -0.08 2.20 24.21
N SER A 301 0.58 2.02 25.34
CA SER A 301 1.21 0.76 25.74
C SER A 301 0.45 0.15 26.91
N ILE A 302 0.47 -1.18 27.05
CA ILE A 302 0.01 -1.86 28.26
C ILE A 302 1.19 -1.90 29.23
N VAL A 303 1.05 -1.22 30.37
CA VAL A 303 2.09 -1.11 31.39
C VAL A 303 1.55 -1.61 32.72
N ASP A 304 2.28 -2.51 33.36
CA ASP A 304 2.02 -2.91 34.73
C ASP A 304 2.86 -2.04 35.69
N ARG A 305 2.19 -1.14 36.42
CA ARG A 305 2.78 -0.34 37.51
C ARG A 305 2.23 -0.73 38.88
N SER A 306 1.80 -1.97 39.05
CA SER A 306 1.36 -2.47 40.35
C SER A 306 2.48 -2.46 41.38
N TYR A 307 3.74 -2.49 40.93
CA TYR A 307 4.94 -2.61 41.78
C TYR A 307 4.75 -3.71 42.85
N SER A 308 4.16 -4.84 42.43
CA SER A 308 3.93 -5.96 43.32
C SER A 308 5.26 -6.43 43.90
N SER A 309 5.28 -6.75 45.20
CA SER A 309 6.44 -7.38 45.83
C SER A 309 6.76 -8.75 45.23
N SER A 310 5.85 -9.33 44.42
CA SER A 310 6.13 -10.53 43.62
C SER A 310 7.21 -10.31 42.55
N PHE A 311 7.59 -9.06 42.26
CA PHE A 311 8.72 -8.74 41.38
C PHE A 311 10.03 -8.53 42.13
N ASP A 312 10.02 -8.57 43.47
CA ASP A 312 11.23 -8.44 44.27
C ASP A 312 12.09 -9.71 44.12
N GLU A 313 13.37 -9.56 43.80
CA GLU A 313 14.33 -10.66 43.63
C GLU A 313 14.83 -11.19 44.99
N ASP A 314 13.89 -11.47 45.90
CA ASP A 314 14.17 -11.78 47.30
C ASP A 314 14.44 -13.29 47.54
N ASP A 315 14.15 -14.17 46.58
CA ASP A 315 14.37 -15.62 46.67
C ASP A 315 14.81 -16.26 45.32
N GLU A 316 15.35 -17.48 45.34
CA GLU A 316 15.85 -18.18 44.13
C GLU A 316 14.74 -18.56 43.12
N SER A 317 13.47 -18.56 43.56
CA SER A 317 12.29 -18.93 42.78
C SER A 317 11.41 -17.72 42.43
N PHE A 318 11.90 -16.49 42.58
CA PHE A 318 11.13 -15.26 42.36
C PHE A 318 10.48 -15.18 40.97
N TRP A 319 11.07 -15.85 39.97
CA TRP A 319 10.52 -15.92 38.62
C TRP A 319 9.12 -16.56 38.58
N GLU A 320 8.81 -17.50 39.47
CA GLU A 320 7.50 -18.16 39.54
C GLU A 320 6.42 -17.21 40.08
N SER A 321 6.74 -16.44 41.13
CA SER A 321 5.84 -15.44 41.70
C SER A 321 5.66 -14.24 40.74
N ALA A 322 6.72 -13.79 40.08
CA ALA A 322 6.66 -12.78 39.02
C ALA A 322 5.80 -13.25 37.83
N HIS A 323 5.96 -14.50 37.37
CA HIS A 323 5.16 -15.06 36.27
C HIS A 323 3.67 -15.20 36.63
N ALA A 324 3.36 -15.65 37.86
CA ALA A 324 1.99 -15.71 38.36
C ALA A 324 1.36 -14.31 38.43
N GLN A 325 2.12 -13.30 38.86
CA GLN A 325 1.67 -11.91 38.90
C GLN A 325 1.43 -11.34 37.49
N PHE A 326 2.33 -11.58 36.53
CA PHE A 326 2.10 -11.20 35.12
C PHE A 326 0.86 -11.85 34.52
N SER A 327 0.57 -13.09 34.90
CA SER A 327 -0.63 -13.80 34.42
C SER A 327 -1.92 -13.28 35.06
N ALA A 328 -1.84 -12.73 36.27
CA ALA A 328 -2.98 -12.21 37.03
C ALA A 328 -3.27 -10.72 36.76
N SER A 329 -2.25 -9.94 36.41
CA SER A 329 -2.34 -8.51 36.13
C SER A 329 -2.36 -8.27 34.63
N ALA A 330 -3.47 -7.73 34.12
CA ALA A 330 -3.57 -7.34 32.70
C ALA A 330 -2.81 -6.04 32.37
N GLY A 331 -2.15 -5.41 33.35
CA GLY A 331 -1.62 -4.05 33.23
C GLY A 331 -2.72 -3.01 33.00
N SER A 332 -2.31 -1.79 32.70
CA SER A 332 -3.20 -0.69 32.30
C SER A 332 -2.66 0.04 31.08
N GLU A 333 -3.56 0.62 30.27
CA GLU A 333 -3.15 1.48 29.16
C GLU A 333 -2.47 2.76 29.68
N GLU A 334 -1.28 3.06 29.15
CA GLU A 334 -0.53 4.29 29.41
C GLU A 334 -0.12 4.94 28.08
N GLY A 335 -0.16 6.28 28.03
CA GLY A 335 0.17 7.07 26.84
C GLY A 335 -0.89 8.14 26.53
N PRO A 336 -1.02 8.59 25.25
CA PRO A 336 -0.30 8.07 24.09
C PRO A 336 1.17 8.53 24.05
N THR A 337 2.03 7.68 23.49
CA THR A 337 3.43 8.01 23.17
C THR A 337 3.64 8.00 21.66
N THR A 338 4.66 8.73 21.20
CA THR A 338 5.07 8.76 19.80
C THR A 338 6.52 8.34 19.68
N LEU A 339 6.83 7.49 18.70
CA LEU A 339 8.18 6.99 18.46
C LEU A 339 8.49 7.01 16.95
N PHE A 340 9.68 7.49 16.61
CA PHE A 340 10.25 7.40 15.27
C PHE A 340 11.56 6.61 15.36
N THR A 341 11.59 5.39 14.85
CA THR A 341 12.69 4.43 15.04
C THR A 341 12.83 3.48 13.86
N SER A 342 14.05 2.99 13.62
CA SER A 342 14.33 1.78 12.84
C SER A 342 14.01 0.51 13.59
#